data_AF-A0A4Y8LTV0-F1
#
_entry.id   AF-A0A4Y8LTV0-F1
#
_cell.length_a   1.000
_cell.length_b   1.000
_cell.length_c   1.000
_cell.angle_alpha   90.00
_cell.angle_beta   90.00
_cell.angle_gamma   90.00
#
_symmetry.space_group_name_H-M   'P 1'
#
loop_
_entity.id
_entity.type
_entity.pdbx_description
1 polymer ?
#
loop_
_entity_poly.entity_id
_entity_poly.type
_entity_poly.pdbx_seq_one_letter_code
_entity_poly.pdbx_strand_id
1 'polypeptide(L)'
;MRKLSLIVLSLTLLAGLLSACGSNNKENDAASSPSGSASPSSSVSPSASASTPAESASPTAPELDMEQLTADYKEIGKMLVDKKDVKEIDAAYKEKFQPFIQYIDAGIKEGDPKIDENITFVLDHAATNEMNYTQVEEAVEKGLNWYFYFQLKDLVGKQVKTALQDGDADKASKLLEQAIAAYTQVLEPFVVKRDSKFNTTMKDTIAGAVIPNLREDVKASNLADYNVHRQMLDKTLIKAFTLASYAYAEKIPTVEKEELPKEMTEAYFLFLPVYTYLRGGSESDANAIKDAFGSGDATKVDTAKIKASIIASNTGKVKEYLETSQQELAEDKFDEARVHAMEGVMFLAAQETFLGAEYANAAVLGEAFLKAIDDKKADEAKKQSDAILAALAKL
;
A
#
# COMPACT_ATOMS: atom_id res chain seq x y z
N MET A 1 -34.63 -17.48 6.95
CA MET A 1 -33.74 -18.18 5.99
C MET A 1 -32.32 -17.94 6.46
N ARG A 2 -31.59 -19.02 6.80
CA ARG A 2 -30.25 -18.95 7.39
C ARG A 2 -29.24 -18.56 6.31
N LYS A 3 -28.50 -17.46 6.53
CA LYS A 3 -27.37 -17.03 5.69
C LYS A 3 -26.17 -17.90 6.02
N LEU A 4 -25.60 -18.57 5.02
CA LEU A 4 -24.29 -19.21 5.12
C LEU A 4 -23.23 -18.10 5.10
N SER A 5 -22.61 -17.84 6.25
CA SER A 5 -21.32 -17.17 6.31
C SER A 5 -20.24 -18.21 5.99
N LEU A 6 -19.63 -18.10 4.82
CA LEU A 6 -18.41 -18.84 4.48
C LEU A 6 -17.24 -18.18 5.22
N ILE A 7 -16.95 -18.71 6.40
CA ILE A 7 -15.66 -18.52 7.08
C ILE A 7 -14.69 -19.44 6.34
N VAL A 8 -13.83 -18.88 5.50
CA VAL A 8 -12.63 -19.58 5.04
C VAL A 8 -11.54 -19.23 6.04
N LEU A 9 -11.40 -20.09 7.04
CA LEU A 9 -10.28 -20.11 7.96
C LEU A 9 -9.65 -21.51 7.92
N SER A 10 -8.31 -21.53 8.01
CA SER A 10 -7.45 -22.65 8.38
C SER A 10 -6.94 -23.57 7.26
N LEU A 11 -5.63 -23.54 7.03
CA LEU A 11 -4.77 -24.56 7.67
C LEU A 11 -3.28 -24.15 7.73
N THR A 12 -2.79 -24.16 8.96
CA THR A 12 -1.39 -24.39 9.39
C THR A 12 -0.70 -25.50 8.60
N LEU A 13 0.56 -25.29 8.19
CA LEU A 13 1.43 -26.36 7.71
C LEU A 13 2.66 -26.50 8.61
N LEU A 14 2.66 -27.62 9.34
CA LEU A 14 3.68 -28.10 10.27
C LEU A 14 4.46 -29.25 9.61
N ALA A 15 5.78 -29.28 9.82
CA ALA A 15 6.75 -30.38 9.62
C ALA A 15 7.07 -30.80 8.16
N GLY A 16 8.28 -31.21 7.76
CA GLY A 16 9.48 -31.64 8.47
C GLY A 16 10.11 -32.83 7.72
N LEU A 17 11.35 -32.66 7.24
CA LEU A 17 12.44 -33.64 6.96
C LEU A 17 12.16 -34.94 6.15
N LEU A 18 12.88 -35.11 5.01
CA LEU A 18 13.96 -36.11 4.80
C LEU A 18 14.49 -36.15 3.33
N SER A 19 15.82 -36.03 3.19
CA SER A 19 16.82 -36.71 2.31
C SER A 19 16.36 -37.58 1.11
N ALA A 20 17.08 -37.77 -0.01
CA ALA A 20 18.40 -37.35 -0.51
C ALA A 20 18.63 -37.85 -1.96
N CYS A 21 19.72 -37.34 -2.58
CA CYS A 21 20.58 -37.93 -3.62
C CYS A 21 20.17 -37.95 -5.11
N GLY A 22 21.03 -37.36 -5.95
CA GLY A 22 21.14 -37.70 -7.37
C GLY A 22 21.96 -36.70 -8.19
N SER A 23 23.29 -36.85 -8.18
CA SER A 23 24.31 -35.99 -8.80
C SER A 23 24.52 -36.22 -10.31
N ASN A 24 25.23 -35.26 -10.93
CA ASN A 24 26.09 -35.30 -12.15
C ASN A 24 25.48 -34.87 -13.49
N ASN A 25 26.18 -34.24 -14.44
CA ASN A 25 27.42 -33.42 -14.54
C ASN A 25 27.57 -33.06 -16.04
N LYS A 26 28.40 -32.04 -16.35
CA LYS A 26 29.05 -31.70 -17.65
C LYS A 26 28.20 -30.98 -18.72
N GLU A 27 28.58 -29.85 -19.33
CA GLU A 27 29.84 -29.16 -19.75
C GLU A 27 29.77 -28.93 -21.27
N ASN A 28 30.25 -27.74 -21.68
CA ASN A 28 30.85 -27.36 -22.97
C ASN A 28 30.02 -26.65 -24.06
N ASP A 29 30.28 -25.33 -24.10
CA ASP A 29 31.05 -24.61 -25.12
C ASP A 29 30.47 -24.28 -26.53
N ALA A 30 30.49 -22.95 -26.74
CA ALA A 30 31.07 -22.24 -27.88
C ALA A 30 30.30 -22.09 -29.21
N ALA A 31 29.84 -20.84 -29.39
CA ALA A 31 30.11 -19.93 -30.52
C ALA A 31 29.72 -20.34 -31.96
N SER A 32 28.84 -19.55 -32.58
CA SER A 32 29.20 -18.52 -33.59
C SER A 32 27.95 -18.00 -34.33
N SER A 33 27.84 -16.67 -34.45
CA SER A 33 26.87 -15.94 -35.29
C SER A 33 27.12 -16.15 -36.80
N PRO A 34 26.19 -15.72 -37.68
CA PRO A 34 26.30 -14.35 -38.20
C PRO A 34 24.99 -13.59 -38.48
N SER A 35 25.10 -12.27 -38.27
CA SER A 35 24.65 -11.13 -39.11
C SER A 35 23.22 -11.02 -39.65
N GLY A 36 22.55 -9.92 -39.29
CA GLY A 36 21.39 -9.37 -39.98
C GLY A 36 20.95 -8.03 -39.37
N SER A 37 21.25 -6.93 -40.07
CA SER A 37 21.05 -5.51 -39.71
C SER A 37 19.64 -5.09 -39.25
N ALA A 38 19.59 -4.15 -38.30
CA ALA A 38 18.75 -2.94 -38.37
C ALA A 38 19.16 -1.90 -37.32
N SER A 39 19.50 -0.69 -37.79
CA SER A 39 19.59 0.57 -37.03
C SER A 39 18.17 1.04 -36.62
N PRO A 40 17.97 1.90 -35.59
CA PRO A 40 18.41 3.31 -35.68
C PRO A 40 18.83 4.04 -34.38
N SER A 41 19.62 5.09 -34.62
CA SER A 41 19.64 6.42 -33.97
C SER A 41 19.74 6.54 -32.45
N SER A 42 20.98 6.67 -31.97
CA SER A 42 21.34 7.35 -30.73
C SER A 42 21.59 8.85 -31.01
N SER A 43 20.72 9.72 -30.48
CA SER A 43 21.00 11.16 -30.38
C SER A 43 21.68 11.45 -29.04
N VAL A 44 22.98 11.71 -29.10
CA VAL A 44 23.78 12.22 -27.98
C VAL A 44 23.69 13.75 -28.00
N SER A 45 23.33 14.36 -26.87
CA SER A 45 23.58 15.78 -26.60
C SER A 45 24.28 15.93 -25.24
N PRO A 46 25.28 16.81 -25.13
CA PRO A 46 26.22 16.82 -24.02
C PRO A 46 25.66 17.53 -22.79
N SER A 47 25.72 16.86 -21.63
CA SER A 47 25.40 17.48 -20.33
C SER A 47 26.63 18.24 -19.82
N ALA A 48 26.48 19.55 -19.68
CA ALA A 48 27.42 20.43 -19.00
C ALA A 48 27.43 20.15 -17.50
N SER A 49 28.62 20.22 -16.90
CA SER A 49 28.86 20.14 -15.46
C SER A 49 28.00 21.14 -14.68
N ALA A 50 27.21 20.63 -13.74
CA ALA A 50 26.61 21.41 -12.67
C ALA A 50 27.01 20.79 -11.33
N SER A 51 27.51 21.64 -10.46
CA SER A 51 28.02 21.38 -9.12
C SER A 51 27.04 20.57 -8.27
N THR A 52 27.55 19.55 -7.59
CA THR A 52 26.85 18.78 -6.56
C THR A 52 26.32 19.70 -5.46
N PRO A 53 25.00 19.75 -5.20
CA PRO A 53 24.47 20.29 -3.95
C PRO A 53 24.88 19.38 -2.80
N ALA A 54 25.19 19.99 -1.66
CA ALA A 54 25.51 19.31 -0.42
C ALA A 54 24.42 18.28 -0.07
N GLU A 55 24.86 17.06 0.23
CA GLU A 55 24.05 15.97 0.76
C GLU A 55 23.41 16.43 2.07
N SER A 56 22.14 16.81 2.01
CA SER A 56 21.36 17.16 3.19
C SER A 56 21.27 15.92 4.07
N ALA A 57 21.84 15.99 5.28
CA ALA A 57 21.76 14.91 6.24
C ALA A 57 20.29 14.54 6.45
N SER A 58 19.93 13.28 6.20
CA SER A 58 18.58 12.79 6.43
C SER A 58 18.17 13.03 7.88
N PRO A 59 16.94 13.48 8.15
CA PRO A 59 16.48 13.70 9.52
C PRO A 59 16.61 12.40 10.33
N THR A 60 17.10 12.52 11.56
CA THR A 60 17.16 11.38 12.49
C THR A 60 15.74 11.02 12.93
N ALA A 61 15.44 9.73 13.04
CA ALA A 61 14.14 9.26 13.51
C ALA A 61 13.87 9.80 14.92
N PRO A 62 12.74 10.49 15.17
CA PRO A 62 12.33 10.84 16.51
C PRO A 62 12.04 9.57 17.33
N GLU A 63 12.15 9.66 18.65
CA GLU A 63 11.77 8.56 19.54
C GLU A 63 10.27 8.30 19.42
N LEU A 64 9.90 7.08 19.06
CA LEU A 64 8.53 6.70 18.78
C LEU A 64 7.84 6.17 20.05
N ASP A 65 6.88 6.92 20.56
CA ASP A 65 5.89 6.48 21.54
C ASP A 65 4.50 6.46 20.89
N MET A 66 4.02 5.26 20.57
CA MET A 66 2.74 5.08 19.87
C MET A 66 1.53 5.41 20.74
N GLU A 67 1.64 5.29 22.07
CA GLU A 67 0.58 5.67 22.99
C GLU A 67 0.42 7.19 22.99
N GLN A 68 1.54 7.91 23.10
CA GLN A 68 1.56 9.37 23.04
C GLN A 68 1.09 9.89 21.67
N LEU A 69 1.60 9.34 20.55
CA LEU A 69 1.14 9.72 19.21
C LEU A 69 -0.36 9.51 19.00
N THR A 70 -0.92 8.43 19.56
CA THR A 70 -2.36 8.19 19.49
C THR A 70 -3.13 9.20 20.35
N ALA A 71 -2.61 9.57 21.53
CA ALA A 71 -3.21 10.60 22.36
C ALA A 71 -3.20 11.96 21.65
N ASP A 72 -2.09 12.32 21.01
CA ASP A 72 -1.94 13.55 20.23
C ASP A 72 -2.88 13.58 19.01
N TYR A 73 -3.04 12.44 18.32
CA TYR A 73 -4.01 12.30 17.23
C TYR A 73 -5.44 12.59 17.70
N LYS A 74 -5.84 12.01 18.84
CA LYS A 74 -7.16 12.22 19.45
C LYS A 74 -7.35 13.66 19.92
N GLU A 75 -6.29 14.29 20.45
CA GLU A 75 -6.32 15.69 20.87
C GLU A 75 -6.56 16.62 19.68
N ILE A 76 -5.79 16.49 18.61
CA ILE A 76 -6.01 17.28 17.38
C ILE A 76 -7.40 17.01 16.81
N GLY A 77 -7.84 15.75 16.74
CA GLY A 77 -9.21 15.40 16.33
C GLY A 77 -10.28 16.09 17.19
N LYS A 78 -10.06 16.20 18.50
CA LYS A 78 -10.94 16.96 19.39
C LYS A 78 -10.90 18.46 19.10
N MET A 79 -9.74 19.04 18.83
CA MET A 79 -9.62 20.45 18.45
C MET A 79 -10.42 20.77 17.18
N LEU A 80 -10.40 19.85 16.20
CA LEU A 80 -11.20 19.95 14.97
C LEU A 80 -12.71 19.93 15.26
N VAL A 81 -13.18 18.96 16.05
CA VAL A 81 -14.60 18.86 16.45
C VAL A 81 -15.06 20.08 17.26
N ASP A 82 -14.22 20.58 18.15
CA ASP A 82 -14.49 21.76 18.97
C ASP A 82 -14.37 23.08 18.18
N LYS A 83 -14.06 23.02 16.87
CA LYS A 83 -13.88 24.16 15.97
C LYS A 83 -12.88 25.20 16.48
N LYS A 84 -11.75 24.72 17.01
CA LYS A 84 -10.65 25.58 17.49
C LYS A 84 -10.08 26.44 16.36
N ASP A 85 -9.45 27.56 16.72
CA ASP A 85 -8.81 28.45 15.75
C ASP A 85 -7.77 27.68 14.91
N VAL A 86 -7.72 27.96 13.60
CA VAL A 86 -6.81 27.27 12.67
C VAL A 86 -5.35 27.43 13.09
N LYS A 87 -4.96 28.55 13.71
CA LYS A 87 -3.59 28.74 14.20
C LYS A 87 -3.27 27.89 15.42
N GLU A 88 -4.26 27.61 16.27
CA GLU A 88 -4.08 26.69 17.39
C GLU A 88 -3.86 25.26 16.88
N ILE A 89 -4.62 24.85 15.86
CA ILE A 89 -4.48 23.53 15.21
C ILE A 89 -3.13 23.41 14.50
N ASP A 90 -2.72 24.44 13.75
CA ASP A 90 -1.42 24.49 13.09
C ASP A 90 -0.25 24.39 14.08
N ALA A 91 -0.32 25.12 15.20
CA ALA A 91 0.69 25.02 16.25
C ALA A 91 0.76 23.60 16.84
N ALA A 92 -0.39 22.99 17.16
CA ALA A 92 -0.44 21.62 17.68
C ALA A 92 0.09 20.60 16.67
N TYR A 93 -0.25 20.74 15.39
CA TYR A 93 0.27 19.91 14.31
C TYR A 93 1.81 20.00 14.20
N LYS A 94 2.34 21.23 14.17
CA LYS A 94 3.78 21.50 14.07
C LYS A 94 4.57 20.94 15.27
N GLU A 95 3.99 21.05 16.47
CA GLU A 95 4.62 20.53 17.68
C GLU A 95 4.58 19.00 17.75
N LYS A 96 3.40 18.41 17.51
CA LYS A 96 3.13 17.00 17.84
C LYS A 96 3.44 16.03 16.70
N PHE A 97 3.29 16.45 15.44
CA PHE A 97 3.35 15.55 14.28
C PHE A 97 4.38 15.91 13.22
N GLN A 98 4.60 17.20 12.94
CA GLN A 98 5.48 17.61 11.84
C GLN A 98 6.88 16.97 11.89
N PRO A 99 7.58 16.85 13.05
CA PRO A 99 8.89 16.18 13.09
C PRO A 99 8.84 14.70 12.66
N PHE A 100 7.79 13.97 13.07
CA PHE A 100 7.59 12.57 12.71
C PHE A 100 7.23 12.42 11.23
N ILE A 101 6.38 13.32 10.73
CA ILE A 101 5.98 13.32 9.33
C ILE A 101 7.18 13.65 8.44
N GLN A 102 8.00 14.63 8.78
CA GLN A 102 9.19 14.98 8.01
C GLN A 102 10.21 13.82 7.96
N TYR A 103 10.32 13.03 9.03
CA TYR A 103 11.11 11.79 9.00
C TYR A 103 10.57 10.79 7.97
N ILE A 104 9.26 10.56 7.96
CA ILE A 104 8.60 9.66 6.99
C ILE A 104 8.70 10.20 5.55
N ASP A 105 8.43 11.49 5.37
CA ASP A 105 8.46 12.18 4.08
C ASP A 105 9.86 12.17 3.47
N ALA A 106 10.93 12.17 4.27
CA ALA A 106 12.30 12.03 3.78
C ALA A 106 12.54 10.67 3.06
N GLY A 107 11.77 9.63 3.40
CA GLY A 107 11.81 8.33 2.73
C GLY A 107 10.95 8.24 1.45
N ILE A 108 10.10 9.23 1.18
CA ILE A 108 9.26 9.27 -0.02
C ILE A 108 10.10 9.73 -1.21
N LYS A 109 9.93 9.11 -2.38
CA LYS A 109 10.66 9.46 -3.60
C LYS A 109 10.44 10.94 -3.99
N GLU A 110 11.46 11.56 -4.58
CA GLU A 110 11.32 12.90 -5.16
C GLU A 110 10.20 12.95 -6.21
N GLY A 111 9.39 14.00 -6.17
CA GLY A 111 8.23 14.21 -7.04
C GLY A 111 6.97 13.46 -6.61
N ASP A 112 7.05 12.55 -5.63
CA ASP A 112 5.86 11.94 -5.04
C ASP A 112 5.27 12.85 -3.95
N PRO A 113 3.93 12.88 -3.77
CA PRO A 113 3.26 13.71 -2.79
C PRO A 113 3.79 13.49 -1.36
N LYS A 114 4.03 14.58 -0.64
CA LYS A 114 4.49 14.60 0.76
C LYS A 114 3.35 14.92 1.72
N ILE A 115 3.33 14.29 2.88
CA ILE A 115 2.25 14.48 3.86
C ILE A 115 2.32 15.91 4.42
N ASP A 116 3.51 16.36 4.86
CA ASP A 116 3.69 17.66 5.54
C ASP A 116 3.35 18.82 4.61
N GLU A 117 3.79 18.75 3.36
CA GLU A 117 3.51 19.75 2.33
C GLU A 117 2.01 19.91 2.12
N ASN A 118 1.27 18.81 2.01
CA ASN A 118 -0.17 18.86 1.74
C ASN A 118 -0.97 19.36 2.96
N ILE A 119 -0.63 18.93 4.19
CA ILE A 119 -1.30 19.43 5.40
C ILE A 119 -1.01 20.91 5.60
N THR A 120 0.27 21.31 5.49
CA THR A 120 0.70 22.71 5.66
C THR A 120 0.05 23.63 4.63
N PHE A 121 -0.05 23.19 3.37
CA PHE A 121 -0.75 23.94 2.32
C PHE A 121 -2.19 24.30 2.73
N VAL A 122 -2.95 23.33 3.25
CA VAL A 122 -4.34 23.59 3.66
C VAL A 122 -4.41 24.50 4.89
N LEU A 123 -3.53 24.31 5.88
CA LEU A 123 -3.48 25.15 7.08
C LEU A 123 -3.12 26.61 6.74
N ASP A 124 -2.13 26.82 5.88
CA ASP A 124 -1.68 28.15 5.46
C ASP A 124 -2.78 28.90 4.67
N HIS A 125 -3.43 28.22 3.72
CA HIS A 125 -4.52 28.81 2.94
C HIS A 125 -5.80 29.01 3.78
N ALA A 126 -6.04 28.18 4.80
CA ALA A 126 -7.13 28.42 5.74
C ALA A 126 -6.86 29.63 6.66
N ALA A 127 -5.60 29.88 7.03
CA ALA A 127 -5.22 31.06 7.80
C ALA A 127 -5.48 32.39 7.05
N THR A 128 -5.53 32.35 5.71
CA THR A 128 -5.90 33.50 4.85
C THR A 128 -7.36 33.49 4.38
N ASN A 129 -8.18 32.52 4.83
CA ASN A 129 -9.56 32.27 4.41
C ASN A 129 -9.73 31.84 2.93
N GLU A 130 -8.67 31.36 2.28
CA GLU A 130 -8.74 30.76 0.94
C GLU A 130 -9.28 29.31 0.99
N MET A 131 -9.13 28.64 2.13
CA MET A 131 -9.77 27.36 2.43
C MET A 131 -10.63 27.46 3.68
N ASN A 132 -11.71 26.69 3.72
CA ASN A 132 -12.65 26.72 4.83
C ASN A 132 -12.28 25.71 5.94
N TYR A 133 -12.93 25.86 7.09
CA TYR A 133 -12.66 25.02 8.25
C TYR A 133 -12.88 23.51 7.99
N THR A 134 -13.92 23.15 7.23
CA THR A 134 -14.20 21.74 6.92
C THR A 134 -13.13 21.11 6.02
N GLN A 135 -12.44 21.91 5.21
CA GLN A 135 -11.27 21.44 4.46
C GLN A 135 -10.07 21.21 5.38
N VAL A 136 -9.85 22.07 6.38
CA VAL A 136 -8.82 21.87 7.42
C VAL A 136 -9.08 20.57 8.18
N GLU A 137 -10.33 20.35 8.60
CA GLU A 137 -10.75 19.13 9.30
C GLU A 137 -10.37 17.87 8.52
N GLU A 138 -10.77 17.79 7.25
CA GLU A 138 -10.49 16.61 6.43
C GLU A 138 -9.00 16.48 6.09
N ALA A 139 -8.31 17.58 5.75
CA ALA A 139 -6.89 17.56 5.41
C ALA A 139 -6.03 17.09 6.60
N VAL A 140 -6.27 17.62 7.79
CA VAL A 140 -5.51 17.24 8.99
C VAL A 140 -5.85 15.82 9.40
N GLU A 141 -7.13 15.46 9.54
CA GLU A 141 -7.48 14.10 9.98
C GLU A 141 -7.00 13.03 9.00
N LYS A 142 -7.22 13.22 7.69
CA LYS A 142 -6.85 12.22 6.68
C LYS A 142 -5.35 12.26 6.35
N GLY A 143 -4.71 13.41 6.45
CA GLY A 143 -3.25 13.53 6.40
C GLY A 143 -2.58 12.80 7.56
N LEU A 144 -3.13 12.86 8.78
CA LEU A 144 -2.63 12.06 9.90
C LEU A 144 -2.91 10.56 9.70
N ASN A 145 -4.05 10.16 9.15
CA ASN A 145 -4.28 8.76 8.78
C ASN A 145 -3.25 8.26 7.74
N TRP A 146 -2.87 9.11 6.77
CA TRP A 146 -1.79 8.82 5.83
C TRP A 146 -0.46 8.63 6.58
N TYR A 147 -0.10 9.55 7.48
CA TYR A 147 1.08 9.39 8.33
C TYR A 147 1.08 8.06 9.08
N PHE A 148 0.00 7.69 9.78
CA PHE A 148 -0.05 6.44 10.54
C PHE A 148 0.09 5.20 9.63
N TYR A 149 -0.44 5.23 8.40
CA TYR A 149 -0.21 4.16 7.44
C TYR A 149 1.28 4.06 7.06
N PHE A 150 1.93 5.18 6.75
CA PHE A 150 3.35 5.17 6.36
C PHE A 150 4.27 4.85 7.54
N GLN A 151 3.93 5.29 8.75
CA GLN A 151 4.65 4.94 9.98
C GLN A 151 4.54 3.45 10.29
N LEU A 152 3.35 2.85 10.13
CA LEU A 152 3.15 1.40 10.23
C LEU A 152 4.01 0.67 9.20
N LYS A 153 4.01 1.14 7.94
CA LYS A 153 4.82 0.56 6.88
C LYS A 153 6.31 0.65 7.17
N ASP A 154 6.81 1.76 7.68
CA ASP A 154 8.21 1.91 8.09
C ASP A 154 8.56 0.95 9.24
N LEU A 155 7.69 0.84 10.25
CA LEU A 155 7.89 -0.12 11.34
C LEU A 155 8.00 -1.55 10.82
N VAL A 156 7.03 -2.04 10.04
CA VAL A 156 7.01 -3.45 9.62
C VAL A 156 7.98 -3.75 8.48
N GLY A 157 8.14 -2.83 7.53
CA GLY A 157 8.93 -3.03 6.30
C GLY A 157 10.42 -2.76 6.48
N LYS A 158 10.79 -1.93 7.46
CA LYS A 158 12.17 -1.53 7.73
C LYS A 158 12.60 -1.90 9.14
N GLN A 159 11.96 -1.36 10.18
CA GLN A 159 12.51 -1.45 11.53
C GLN A 159 12.44 -2.86 12.14
N VAL A 160 11.28 -3.51 12.12
CA VAL A 160 11.10 -4.90 12.57
C VAL A 160 11.96 -5.85 11.73
N LYS A 161 11.94 -5.66 10.40
CA LYS A 161 12.75 -6.44 9.47
C LYS A 161 14.24 -6.38 9.83
N THR A 162 14.78 -5.18 10.06
CA THR A 162 16.17 -4.99 10.48
C THR A 162 16.44 -5.65 11.82
N ALA A 163 15.56 -5.48 12.82
CA ALA A 163 15.74 -6.14 14.12
C ALA A 163 15.78 -7.68 14.00
N LEU A 164 14.93 -8.28 13.14
CA LEU A 164 14.99 -9.73 12.86
C LEU A 164 16.29 -10.13 12.16
N GLN A 165 16.78 -9.33 11.21
CA GLN A 165 18.06 -9.57 10.53
C GLN A 165 19.25 -9.50 11.50
N ASP A 166 19.18 -8.61 12.49
CA ASP A 166 20.17 -8.45 13.54
C ASP A 166 20.05 -9.51 14.66
N GLY A 167 19.02 -10.36 14.61
CA GLY A 167 18.74 -11.38 15.63
C GLY A 167 18.16 -10.83 16.94
N ASP A 168 17.70 -9.58 16.95
CA ASP A 168 17.12 -8.90 18.12
C ASP A 168 15.59 -9.09 18.15
N ALA A 169 15.17 -10.28 18.56
CA ALA A 169 13.75 -10.69 18.60
C ALA A 169 12.92 -9.85 19.59
N ASP A 170 13.51 -9.37 20.69
CA ASP A 170 12.82 -8.54 21.69
C ASP A 170 12.51 -7.16 21.11
N LYS A 171 13.49 -6.54 20.44
CA LYS A 171 13.27 -5.28 19.72
C LYS A 171 12.28 -5.46 18.58
N ALA A 172 12.40 -6.53 17.79
CA ALA A 172 11.46 -6.84 16.70
C ALA A 172 10.03 -6.96 17.24
N SER A 173 9.83 -7.65 18.37
CA SER A 173 8.53 -7.79 19.02
C SER A 173 7.97 -6.45 19.48
N LYS A 174 8.79 -5.62 20.15
CA LYS A 174 8.37 -4.29 20.60
C LYS A 174 7.95 -3.40 19.44
N LEU A 175 8.73 -3.37 18.36
CA LEU A 175 8.44 -2.58 17.16
C LEU A 175 7.17 -3.09 16.44
N LEU A 176 6.96 -4.41 16.38
CA LEU A 176 5.76 -4.99 15.80
C LEU A 176 4.51 -4.58 16.59
N GLU A 177 4.56 -4.59 17.92
CA GLU A 177 3.42 -4.14 18.75
C GLU A 177 3.14 -2.65 18.57
N GLN A 178 4.15 -1.81 18.34
CA GLN A 178 3.94 -0.41 17.97
C GLN A 178 3.21 -0.28 16.63
N ALA A 179 3.55 -1.10 15.63
CA ALA A 179 2.86 -1.12 14.35
C ALA A 179 1.40 -1.59 14.48
N ILE A 180 1.16 -2.61 15.30
CA ILE A 180 -0.18 -3.12 15.60
C ILE A 180 -1.01 -2.06 16.34
N ALA A 181 -0.40 -1.29 17.26
CA ALA A 181 -1.05 -0.19 17.94
C ALA A 181 -1.44 0.93 16.95
N ALA A 182 -0.55 1.32 16.03
CA ALA A 182 -0.89 2.28 14.96
C ALA A 182 -2.11 1.83 14.14
N TYR A 183 -2.17 0.54 13.79
CA TYR A 183 -3.32 -0.02 13.10
C TYR A 183 -4.59 0.01 13.98
N THR A 184 -4.57 -0.68 15.11
CA THR A 184 -5.78 -0.92 15.94
C THR A 184 -6.37 0.35 16.52
N GLN A 185 -5.52 1.35 16.84
CA GLN A 185 -5.98 2.57 17.51
C GLN A 185 -6.35 3.70 16.55
N VAL A 186 -5.85 3.69 15.31
CA VAL A 186 -6.07 4.79 14.35
C VAL A 186 -6.65 4.29 13.02
N LEU A 187 -6.05 3.29 12.39
CA LEU A 187 -6.43 2.86 11.04
C LEU A 187 -7.58 1.84 10.98
N GLU A 188 -7.83 1.07 12.05
CA GLU A 188 -8.91 0.08 12.06
C GLU A 188 -10.29 0.72 11.83
N PRO A 189 -10.68 1.84 12.47
CA PRO A 189 -11.94 2.52 12.16
C PRO A 189 -12.08 2.91 10.69
N PHE A 190 -10.96 3.32 10.07
CA PHE A 190 -10.91 3.63 8.65
C PHE A 190 -11.19 2.38 7.79
N VAL A 191 -10.59 1.23 8.12
CA VAL A 191 -10.83 -0.05 7.44
C VAL A 191 -12.28 -0.51 7.61
N VAL A 192 -12.82 -0.44 8.83
CA VAL A 192 -14.21 -0.82 9.14
C VAL A 192 -15.23 -0.04 8.32
N LYS A 193 -14.98 1.26 8.10
CA LYS A 193 -15.84 2.12 7.25
C LYS A 193 -15.90 1.58 5.81
N ARG A 194 -14.83 0.95 5.31
CA ARG A 194 -14.77 0.38 3.95
C ARG A 194 -15.36 -1.02 3.89
N ASP A 195 -15.07 -1.87 4.87
CA ASP A 195 -15.74 -3.16 5.03
C ASP A 195 -17.26 -3.00 5.04
N SER A 196 -17.76 -2.04 5.83
CA SER A 196 -19.20 -1.77 5.92
C SER A 196 -19.81 -1.29 4.60
N LYS A 197 -19.10 -0.45 3.83
CA LYS A 197 -19.61 0.08 2.56
C LYS A 197 -19.58 -0.97 1.44
N PHE A 198 -18.52 -1.78 1.37
CA PHE A 198 -18.28 -2.68 0.24
C PHE A 198 -18.54 -4.16 0.57
N ASN A 199 -18.97 -4.46 1.80
CA ASN A 199 -19.18 -5.81 2.32
C ASN A 199 -17.92 -6.70 2.23
N THR A 200 -16.76 -6.13 2.51
CA THR A 200 -15.48 -6.85 2.58
C THR A 200 -15.14 -7.25 4.02
N THR A 201 -14.07 -8.02 4.20
CA THR A 201 -13.67 -8.58 5.51
C THR A 201 -12.24 -8.18 5.91
N MET A 202 -11.76 -7.02 5.49
CA MET A 202 -10.37 -6.58 5.69
C MET A 202 -9.97 -6.55 7.17
N LYS A 203 -10.82 -5.99 8.03
CA LYS A 203 -10.59 -5.97 9.48
C LYS A 203 -10.38 -7.39 10.03
N ASP A 204 -11.30 -8.29 9.70
CA ASP A 204 -11.30 -9.65 10.22
C ASP A 204 -10.10 -10.42 9.70
N THR A 205 -9.70 -10.22 8.44
CA THR A 205 -8.47 -10.78 7.89
C THR A 205 -7.23 -10.28 8.62
N ILE A 206 -7.13 -8.97 8.88
CA ILE A 206 -5.98 -8.40 9.60
C ILE A 206 -5.91 -8.95 11.04
N ALA A 207 -7.03 -8.95 11.76
CA ALA A 207 -7.08 -9.37 13.16
C ALA A 207 -6.95 -10.89 13.34
N GLY A 208 -7.58 -11.66 12.45
CA GLY A 208 -7.71 -13.12 12.57
C GLY A 208 -6.58 -13.92 11.92
N ALA A 209 -5.87 -13.35 10.95
CA ALA A 209 -4.80 -14.04 10.23
C ALA A 209 -3.48 -13.25 10.23
N VAL A 210 -3.49 -12.00 9.76
CA VAL A 210 -2.24 -11.26 9.49
C VAL A 210 -1.47 -10.94 10.78
N ILE A 211 -2.13 -10.34 11.78
CA ILE A 211 -1.47 -9.99 13.05
C ILE A 211 -0.98 -11.23 13.80
N PRO A 212 -1.79 -12.31 13.95
CA PRO A 212 -1.31 -13.56 14.54
C PRO A 212 -0.06 -14.12 13.85
N ASN A 213 -0.08 -14.19 12.51
CA ASN A 213 1.05 -14.72 11.75
C ASN A 213 2.31 -13.87 11.90
N LEU A 214 2.20 -12.53 11.82
CA LEU A 214 3.34 -11.63 12.04
C LEU A 214 3.97 -11.82 13.43
N ARG A 215 3.15 -11.99 14.47
CA ARG A 215 3.64 -12.26 15.83
C ARG A 215 4.32 -13.62 15.92
N GLU A 216 3.77 -14.63 15.26
CA GLU A 216 4.37 -15.96 15.20
C GLU A 216 5.73 -15.91 14.49
N ASP A 217 5.81 -15.23 13.35
CA ASP A 217 7.06 -15.10 12.58
C ASP A 217 8.14 -14.38 13.39
N VAL A 218 7.80 -13.27 14.06
CA VAL A 218 8.74 -12.54 14.91
C VAL A 218 9.21 -13.40 16.08
N LYS A 219 8.31 -14.11 16.75
CA LYS A 219 8.65 -15.02 17.85
C LYS A 219 9.55 -16.16 17.40
N ALA A 220 9.36 -16.65 16.17
CA ALA A 220 10.16 -17.70 15.56
C ALA A 220 11.45 -17.18 14.89
N SER A 221 11.67 -15.87 14.87
CA SER A 221 12.71 -15.22 14.05
C SER A 221 12.67 -15.64 12.57
N ASN A 222 11.47 -15.91 12.05
CA ASN A 222 11.24 -16.39 10.69
C ASN A 222 11.11 -15.23 9.72
N LEU A 223 12.25 -14.70 9.26
CA LEU A 223 12.30 -13.56 8.36
C LEU A 223 11.63 -13.83 7.00
N ALA A 224 11.67 -15.06 6.49
CA ALA A 224 11.09 -15.42 5.21
C ALA A 224 9.57 -15.27 5.23
N ASP A 225 8.90 -15.91 6.20
CA ASP A 225 7.44 -15.82 6.34
C ASP A 225 7.00 -14.43 6.82
N TYR A 226 7.78 -13.79 7.69
CA TYR A 226 7.55 -12.40 8.08
C TYR A 226 7.45 -11.47 6.86
N ASN A 227 8.37 -11.63 5.89
CA ASN A 227 8.38 -10.83 4.67
C ASN A 227 7.16 -11.08 3.78
N VAL A 228 6.57 -12.27 3.83
CA VAL A 228 5.32 -12.59 3.12
C VAL A 228 4.13 -11.97 3.87
N HIS A 229 3.98 -12.25 5.16
CA HIS A 229 2.82 -11.81 5.94
C HIS A 229 2.73 -10.29 6.09
N ARG A 230 3.86 -9.56 6.13
CA ARG A 230 3.82 -8.09 6.18
C ARG A 230 3.21 -7.48 4.91
N GLN A 231 3.31 -8.17 3.78
CA GLN A 231 2.66 -7.72 2.53
C GLN A 231 1.14 -7.84 2.63
N MET A 232 0.63 -8.85 3.33
CA MET A 232 -0.81 -8.94 3.58
C MET A 232 -1.33 -7.73 4.36
N LEU A 233 -0.57 -7.26 5.35
CA LEU A 233 -0.93 -6.04 6.10
C LEU A 233 -0.89 -4.80 5.20
N ASP A 234 0.23 -4.55 4.54
CA ASP A 234 0.44 -3.38 3.69
C ASP A 234 -0.61 -3.30 2.57
N LYS A 235 -0.78 -4.38 1.81
CA LYS A 235 -1.70 -4.39 0.66
C LYS A 235 -3.16 -4.39 1.07
N THR A 236 -3.52 -4.90 2.24
CA THR A 236 -4.89 -4.74 2.77
C THR A 236 -5.19 -3.28 3.09
N LEU A 237 -4.22 -2.53 3.63
CA LEU A 237 -4.38 -1.09 3.85
C LEU A 237 -4.44 -0.32 2.52
N ILE A 238 -3.64 -0.68 1.52
CA ILE A 238 -3.75 -0.13 0.15
C ILE A 238 -5.15 -0.36 -0.43
N LYS A 239 -5.70 -1.57 -0.27
CA LYS A 239 -7.08 -1.88 -0.66
C LYS A 239 -8.07 -0.95 0.05
N ALA A 240 -7.93 -0.73 1.36
CA ALA A 240 -8.81 0.16 2.11
C ALA A 240 -8.77 1.61 1.58
N PHE A 241 -7.58 2.17 1.30
CA PHE A 241 -7.43 3.50 0.69
C PHE A 241 -7.94 3.59 -0.75
N THR A 242 -7.76 2.53 -1.53
CA THR A 242 -8.29 2.45 -2.90
C THR A 242 -9.82 2.43 -2.89
N LEU A 243 -10.42 1.61 -2.03
CA LEU A 243 -11.88 1.57 -1.84
C LEU A 243 -12.41 2.89 -1.26
N ALA A 244 -11.65 3.56 -0.41
CA ALA A 244 -11.98 4.90 0.06
C ALA A 244 -12.05 5.89 -1.11
N SER A 245 -11.04 5.89 -1.98
CA SER A 245 -11.00 6.74 -3.19
C SER A 245 -12.21 6.49 -4.10
N TYR A 246 -12.54 5.21 -4.34
CA TYR A 246 -13.72 4.85 -5.12
C TYR A 246 -15.03 5.28 -4.45
N ALA A 247 -15.15 5.13 -3.13
CA ALA A 247 -16.32 5.55 -2.38
C ALA A 247 -16.61 7.05 -2.51
N TYR A 248 -15.57 7.89 -2.62
CA TYR A 248 -15.69 9.33 -2.80
C TYR A 248 -15.98 9.70 -4.26
N ALA A 249 -15.42 8.96 -5.22
CA ALA A 249 -15.81 9.08 -6.62
C ALA A 249 -17.31 8.84 -6.84
N GLU A 250 -17.94 7.95 -6.06
CA GLU A 250 -19.40 7.76 -6.07
C GLU A 250 -20.17 8.88 -5.34
N LYS A 251 -19.58 9.45 -4.29
CA LYS A 251 -20.24 10.42 -3.40
C LYS A 251 -20.27 11.83 -4.01
N ILE A 252 -19.13 12.32 -4.50
CA ILE A 252 -18.93 13.70 -4.94
C ILE A 252 -19.97 14.17 -5.97
N PRO A 253 -20.37 13.40 -7.00
CA PRO A 253 -21.37 13.85 -7.97
C PRO A 253 -22.78 14.08 -7.39
N THR A 254 -23.04 13.61 -6.17
CA THR A 254 -24.37 13.60 -5.54
C THR A 254 -24.48 14.43 -4.27
N VAL A 255 -23.36 14.95 -3.76
CA VAL A 255 -23.37 15.75 -2.53
C VAL A 255 -23.78 17.19 -2.83
N GLU A 256 -24.36 17.87 -1.84
CA GLU A 256 -24.73 19.28 -1.92
C GLU A 256 -23.50 20.16 -2.22
N LYS A 257 -23.72 21.26 -2.94
CA LYS A 257 -22.65 22.12 -3.45
C LYS A 257 -21.76 22.67 -2.34
N GLU A 258 -22.34 22.97 -1.19
CA GLU A 258 -21.67 23.53 -0.02
C GLU A 258 -20.69 22.54 0.63
N GLU A 259 -20.93 21.23 0.47
CA GLU A 259 -20.08 20.16 1.00
C GLU A 259 -18.93 19.81 0.03
N LEU A 260 -19.03 20.20 -1.26
CA LEU A 260 -18.03 19.83 -2.27
C LEU A 260 -16.58 20.15 -1.87
N PRO A 261 -16.24 21.34 -1.32
CA PRO A 261 -14.86 21.62 -0.93
C PRO A 261 -14.32 20.59 0.08
N LYS A 262 -15.13 20.24 1.08
CA LYS A 262 -14.81 19.24 2.10
C LYS A 262 -14.59 17.86 1.47
N GLU A 263 -15.55 17.41 0.66
CA GLU A 263 -15.52 16.07 0.07
C GLU A 263 -14.39 15.90 -0.96
N MET A 264 -14.07 16.95 -1.72
CA MET A 264 -12.92 16.96 -2.64
C MET A 264 -11.59 16.89 -1.87
N THR A 265 -11.45 17.65 -0.78
CA THR A 265 -10.27 17.58 0.09
C THR A 265 -10.12 16.19 0.70
N GLU A 266 -11.19 15.61 1.25
CA GLU A 266 -11.14 14.26 1.82
C GLU A 266 -10.75 13.21 0.77
N ALA A 267 -11.35 13.26 -0.42
CA ALA A 267 -11.03 12.34 -1.51
C ALA A 267 -9.56 12.42 -1.95
N TYR A 268 -9.02 13.63 -2.04
CA TYR A 268 -7.63 13.86 -2.40
C TYR A 268 -6.68 13.25 -1.37
N PHE A 269 -6.84 13.59 -0.08
CA PHE A 269 -6.01 13.05 1.01
C PHE A 269 -6.16 11.54 1.21
N LEU A 270 -7.29 10.94 0.83
CA LEU A 270 -7.49 9.49 0.87
C LEU A 270 -6.85 8.76 -0.32
N PHE A 271 -6.59 9.45 -1.43
CA PHE A 271 -5.97 8.86 -2.62
C PHE A 271 -4.43 8.97 -2.61
N LEU A 272 -3.88 10.09 -2.12
CA LEU A 272 -2.42 10.30 -2.09
C LEU A 272 -1.59 9.17 -1.44
N PRO A 273 -2.04 8.50 -0.34
CA PRO A 273 -1.28 7.41 0.26
C PRO A 273 -1.04 6.22 -0.68
N VAL A 274 -1.93 6.03 -1.66
CA VAL A 274 -1.87 4.92 -2.62
C VAL A 274 -1.46 5.34 -4.03
N TYR A 275 -1.33 6.64 -4.28
CA TYR A 275 -1.00 7.19 -5.60
C TYR A 275 0.25 6.54 -6.21
N THR A 276 1.38 6.53 -5.49
CA THR A 276 2.63 5.98 -6.03
C THR A 276 2.51 4.51 -6.40
N TYR A 277 1.77 3.71 -5.61
CA TYR A 277 1.56 2.30 -5.90
C TYR A 277 0.71 2.11 -7.16
N LEU A 278 -0.41 2.82 -7.25
CA LEU A 278 -1.31 2.73 -8.39
C LEU A 278 -0.65 3.28 -9.66
N ARG A 279 0.19 4.30 -9.54
CA ARG A 279 1.02 4.83 -10.63
C ARG A 279 1.99 3.79 -11.16
N GLY A 280 2.52 2.92 -10.30
CA GLY A 280 3.36 1.79 -10.71
C GLY A 280 2.64 0.80 -11.63
N GLY A 281 1.31 0.64 -11.48
CA GLY A 281 0.52 -0.23 -12.36
C GLY A 281 -0.02 0.46 -13.62
N SER A 282 -0.40 1.73 -13.51
CA SER A 282 -0.71 2.59 -14.66
C SER A 282 -0.53 4.06 -14.28
N GLU A 283 0.49 4.70 -14.87
CA GLU A 283 0.82 6.09 -14.56
C GLU A 283 -0.26 7.06 -15.01
N SER A 284 -0.78 6.89 -16.22
CA SER A 284 -1.83 7.76 -16.76
C SER A 284 -3.11 7.69 -15.94
N ASP A 285 -3.49 6.50 -15.46
CA ASP A 285 -4.70 6.29 -14.68
C ASP A 285 -4.57 6.84 -13.27
N ALA A 286 -3.43 6.59 -12.61
CA ALA A 286 -3.20 7.15 -11.28
C ALA A 286 -3.13 8.70 -11.31
N ASN A 287 -2.51 9.27 -12.34
CA ASN A 287 -2.50 10.73 -12.54
C ASN A 287 -3.91 11.26 -12.79
N ALA A 288 -4.72 10.59 -13.61
CA ALA A 288 -6.09 11.00 -13.87
C ALA A 288 -6.94 11.06 -12.60
N ILE A 289 -6.77 10.13 -11.66
CA ILE A 289 -7.47 10.15 -10.37
C ILE A 289 -6.93 11.27 -9.49
N LYS A 290 -5.59 11.41 -9.38
CA LYS A 290 -4.94 12.48 -8.60
C LYS A 290 -5.44 13.85 -9.04
N ASP A 291 -5.42 14.11 -10.35
CA ASP A 291 -5.76 15.39 -10.95
C ASP A 291 -7.25 15.68 -10.82
N ALA A 292 -8.11 14.65 -10.92
CA ALA A 292 -9.55 14.81 -10.71
C ALA A 292 -9.85 15.33 -9.29
N PHE A 293 -9.34 14.67 -8.25
CA PHE A 293 -9.55 15.10 -6.87
C PHE A 293 -8.79 16.39 -6.51
N GLY A 294 -7.56 16.54 -6.99
CA GLY A 294 -6.72 17.72 -6.72
C GLY A 294 -7.18 19.00 -7.42
N SER A 295 -8.05 18.90 -8.43
CA SER A 295 -8.55 20.07 -9.17
C SER A 295 -9.47 20.99 -8.37
N GLY A 296 -10.10 20.48 -7.30
CA GLY A 296 -11.19 21.17 -6.61
C GLY A 296 -12.47 21.35 -7.44
N ASP A 297 -12.51 20.86 -8.68
CA ASP A 297 -13.65 20.93 -9.59
C ASP A 297 -14.37 19.58 -9.63
N ALA A 298 -15.50 19.50 -8.94
CA ALA A 298 -16.32 18.29 -8.86
C ALA A 298 -16.79 17.77 -10.24
N THR A 299 -16.85 18.62 -11.27
CA THR A 299 -17.19 18.17 -12.64
C THR A 299 -16.11 17.33 -13.29
N LYS A 300 -14.88 17.32 -12.73
CA LYS A 300 -13.78 16.44 -13.14
C LYS A 300 -13.86 15.05 -12.52
N VAL A 301 -14.68 14.88 -11.49
CA VAL A 301 -14.86 13.60 -10.79
C VAL A 301 -15.92 12.78 -11.51
N ASP A 302 -15.46 12.01 -12.49
CA ASP A 302 -16.28 11.01 -13.18
C ASP A 302 -16.10 9.64 -12.49
N THR A 303 -17.18 9.15 -11.86
CA THR A 303 -17.19 7.88 -11.13
C THR A 303 -16.76 6.69 -12.00
N ALA A 304 -17.25 6.63 -13.25
CA ALA A 304 -16.96 5.51 -14.15
C ALA A 304 -15.50 5.56 -14.61
N LYS A 305 -14.99 6.75 -14.90
CA LYS A 305 -13.58 6.94 -15.26
C LYS A 305 -12.65 6.60 -14.10
N ILE A 306 -12.94 7.09 -12.89
CA ILE A 306 -12.12 6.79 -11.70
C ILE A 306 -12.15 5.29 -11.39
N LYS A 307 -13.32 4.64 -11.50
CA LYS A 307 -13.43 3.18 -11.36
C LYS A 307 -12.53 2.46 -12.37
N ALA A 308 -12.61 2.81 -13.65
CA ALA A 308 -11.80 2.22 -14.70
C ALA A 308 -10.30 2.43 -14.45
N SER A 309 -9.90 3.63 -14.04
CA SER A 309 -8.50 3.94 -13.71
C SER A 309 -7.99 3.16 -12.50
N ILE A 310 -8.80 2.99 -11.45
CA ILE A 310 -8.46 2.15 -10.29
C ILE A 310 -8.27 0.69 -10.72
N ILE A 311 -9.19 0.17 -11.53
CA ILE A 311 -9.11 -1.21 -12.05
C ILE A 311 -7.84 -1.39 -12.88
N ALA A 312 -7.56 -0.47 -13.81
CA ALA A 312 -6.39 -0.52 -14.68
C ALA A 312 -5.07 -0.50 -13.89
N SER A 313 -4.93 0.44 -12.94
CA SER A 313 -3.75 0.52 -12.06
C SER A 313 -3.55 -0.76 -11.24
N ASN A 314 -4.60 -1.28 -10.61
CA ASN A 314 -4.47 -2.52 -9.82
C ASN A 314 -4.17 -3.74 -10.71
N THR A 315 -4.79 -3.85 -11.88
CA THR A 315 -4.50 -4.94 -12.84
C THR A 315 -3.05 -4.88 -13.32
N GLY A 316 -2.51 -3.69 -13.58
CA GLY A 316 -1.10 -3.50 -13.89
C GLY A 316 -0.19 -4.02 -12.78
N LYS A 317 -0.51 -3.71 -11.50
CA LYS A 317 0.23 -4.23 -10.34
C LYS A 317 0.11 -5.74 -10.17
N VAL A 318 -1.07 -6.32 -10.37
CA VAL A 318 -1.24 -7.79 -10.37
C VAL A 318 -0.31 -8.41 -11.39
N LYS A 319 -0.36 -7.93 -12.64
CA LYS A 319 0.48 -8.45 -13.73
C LYS A 319 1.96 -8.37 -13.40
N GLU A 320 2.44 -7.19 -12.99
CA GLU A 320 3.85 -6.96 -12.63
C GLU A 320 4.31 -8.00 -11.60
N TYR A 321 3.59 -8.16 -10.50
CA TYR A 321 4.02 -9.06 -9.43
C TYR A 321 3.90 -10.54 -9.77
N LEU A 322 2.89 -10.94 -10.55
CA LEU A 322 2.80 -12.32 -11.06
C LEU A 322 3.99 -12.63 -11.97
N GLU A 323 4.38 -11.71 -12.86
CA GLU A 323 5.53 -11.88 -13.75
C GLU A 323 6.85 -11.88 -12.97
N THR A 324 7.04 -10.94 -12.03
CA THR A 324 8.24 -10.86 -11.20
C THR A 324 8.44 -12.12 -10.34
N SER A 325 7.40 -12.61 -9.67
CA SER A 325 7.51 -13.82 -8.84
C SER A 325 7.84 -15.07 -9.65
N GLN A 326 7.31 -15.20 -10.87
CA GLN A 326 7.67 -16.29 -11.78
C GLN A 326 9.13 -16.18 -12.25
N GLN A 327 9.60 -14.97 -12.56
CA GLN A 327 10.99 -14.73 -12.92
C GLN A 327 11.92 -15.09 -11.76
N GLU A 328 11.63 -14.63 -10.55
CA GLU A 328 12.43 -14.92 -9.35
C GLU A 328 12.45 -16.41 -9.02
N LEU A 329 11.32 -17.11 -9.22
CA LEU A 329 11.28 -18.56 -9.08
C LEU A 329 12.22 -19.26 -10.09
N ALA A 330 12.28 -18.77 -11.33
CA ALA A 330 13.19 -19.29 -12.35
C ALA A 330 14.67 -18.94 -12.09
N GLU A 331 14.92 -17.89 -11.32
CA GLU A 331 16.25 -17.44 -10.88
C GLU A 331 16.67 -18.02 -9.51
N ASP A 332 15.93 -19.01 -8.99
CA ASP A 332 16.15 -19.64 -7.67
C ASP A 332 16.07 -18.66 -6.47
N LYS A 333 15.48 -17.47 -6.66
CA LYS A 333 15.21 -16.46 -5.63
C LYS A 333 13.89 -16.72 -4.92
N PHE A 334 13.84 -17.86 -4.23
CA PHE A 334 12.58 -18.43 -3.73
C PHE A 334 11.85 -17.54 -2.73
N ASP A 335 12.57 -16.94 -1.77
CA ASP A 335 11.93 -16.11 -0.74
C ASP A 335 11.37 -14.81 -1.35
N GLU A 336 12.11 -14.21 -2.29
CA GLU A 336 11.64 -13.05 -3.06
C GLU A 336 10.41 -13.40 -3.91
N ALA A 337 10.43 -14.56 -4.59
CA ALA A 337 9.31 -15.02 -5.39
C ALA A 337 8.03 -15.16 -4.55
N ARG A 338 8.12 -15.69 -3.33
CA ARG A 338 6.99 -15.79 -2.38
C ARG A 338 6.46 -14.40 -1.98
N VAL A 339 7.35 -13.46 -1.72
CA VAL A 339 6.97 -12.08 -1.37
C VAL A 339 6.20 -11.43 -2.50
N HIS A 340 6.74 -11.43 -3.73
CA HIS A 340 6.06 -10.82 -4.86
C HIS A 340 4.79 -11.58 -5.27
N ALA A 341 4.74 -12.91 -5.11
CA ALA A 341 3.52 -13.68 -5.33
C ALA A 341 2.39 -13.23 -4.39
N MET A 342 2.72 -13.04 -3.11
CA MET A 342 1.77 -12.49 -2.13
C MET A 342 1.34 -11.07 -2.48
N GLU A 343 2.25 -10.19 -2.92
CA GLU A 343 1.88 -8.85 -3.37
C GLU A 343 0.89 -8.91 -4.55
N GLY A 344 1.15 -9.75 -5.56
CA GLY A 344 0.26 -9.94 -6.71
C GLY A 344 -1.13 -10.41 -6.32
N VAL A 345 -1.24 -11.42 -5.44
CA VAL A 345 -2.53 -11.95 -4.98
C VAL A 345 -3.27 -10.95 -4.08
N MET A 346 -2.56 -10.13 -3.30
CA MET A 346 -3.21 -9.09 -2.51
C MET A 346 -3.70 -7.91 -3.37
N PHE A 347 -3.01 -7.58 -4.46
CA PHE A 347 -3.54 -6.64 -5.46
C PHE A 347 -4.74 -7.23 -6.22
N LEU A 348 -4.78 -8.55 -6.43
CA LEU A 348 -5.99 -9.22 -6.92
C LEU A 348 -7.12 -9.11 -5.89
N ALA A 349 -6.83 -9.26 -4.60
CA ALA A 349 -7.81 -9.06 -3.53
C ALA A 349 -8.33 -7.62 -3.47
N ALA A 350 -7.55 -6.62 -3.89
CA ALA A 350 -8.02 -5.24 -4.04
C ALA A 350 -9.09 -5.08 -5.14
N GLN A 351 -9.22 -6.07 -6.04
CA GLN A 351 -10.23 -6.09 -7.11
C GLN A 351 -11.55 -6.75 -6.69
N GLU A 352 -11.67 -7.26 -5.45
CA GLU A 352 -12.86 -7.98 -4.95
C GLU A 352 -14.17 -7.25 -5.25
N THR A 353 -14.25 -5.97 -4.89
CA THR A 353 -15.44 -5.13 -5.08
C THR A 353 -15.81 -4.99 -6.56
N PHE A 354 -14.83 -4.96 -7.46
CA PHE A 354 -15.05 -4.75 -8.88
C PHE A 354 -15.41 -6.05 -9.61
N LEU A 355 -14.84 -7.17 -9.18
CA LEU A 355 -15.16 -8.52 -9.68
C LEU A 355 -16.52 -9.02 -9.16
N GLY A 356 -16.94 -8.56 -7.98
CA GLY A 356 -18.20 -8.99 -7.36
C GLY A 356 -18.23 -10.51 -7.17
N ALA A 357 -19.26 -11.18 -7.69
CA ALA A 357 -19.42 -12.63 -7.54
C ALA A 357 -18.28 -13.45 -8.17
N GLU A 358 -17.63 -12.94 -9.22
CA GLU A 358 -16.50 -13.62 -9.88
C GLU A 358 -15.23 -13.61 -9.02
N TYR A 359 -15.17 -12.78 -7.97
CA TYR A 359 -14.01 -12.73 -7.09
C TYR A 359 -13.73 -14.07 -6.40
N ALA A 360 -14.77 -14.83 -6.03
CA ALA A 360 -14.58 -16.14 -5.38
C ALA A 360 -13.75 -17.10 -6.25
N ASN A 361 -13.99 -17.10 -7.57
CA ASN A 361 -13.21 -17.89 -8.51
C ASN A 361 -11.77 -17.36 -8.62
N ALA A 362 -11.62 -16.03 -8.71
CA ALA A 362 -10.30 -15.40 -8.80
C ALA A 362 -9.45 -15.62 -7.54
N ALA A 363 -10.06 -15.62 -6.35
CA ALA A 363 -9.39 -15.89 -5.08
C ALA A 363 -8.83 -17.32 -5.05
N VAL A 364 -9.60 -18.32 -5.51
CA VAL A 364 -9.12 -19.71 -5.64
C VAL A 364 -7.93 -19.82 -6.58
N LEU A 365 -7.94 -19.08 -7.70
CA LEU A 365 -6.78 -19.02 -8.61
C LEU A 365 -5.56 -18.37 -7.93
N GLY A 366 -5.78 -17.32 -7.14
CA GLY A 366 -4.74 -16.68 -6.33
C GLY A 366 -4.11 -17.63 -5.32
N GLU A 367 -4.92 -18.37 -4.55
CA GLU A 367 -4.43 -19.39 -3.61
C GLU A 367 -3.65 -20.51 -4.32
N ALA A 368 -4.16 -20.98 -5.47
CA ALA A 368 -3.47 -21.97 -6.27
C ALA A 368 -2.13 -21.45 -6.83
N PHE A 369 -2.06 -20.16 -7.19
CA PHE A 369 -0.83 -19.49 -7.61
C PHE A 369 0.20 -19.45 -6.48
N LEU A 370 -0.17 -18.97 -5.29
CA LEU A 370 0.72 -18.94 -4.12
C LEU A 370 1.25 -20.34 -3.80
N LYS A 371 0.36 -21.33 -3.80
CA LYS A 371 0.75 -22.72 -3.56
C LYS A 371 1.72 -23.25 -4.62
N ALA A 372 1.52 -22.91 -5.89
CA ALA A 372 2.43 -23.33 -6.94
C ALA A 372 3.82 -22.69 -6.78
N ILE A 373 3.89 -21.43 -6.33
CA ILE A 373 5.16 -20.77 -5.97
C ILE A 373 5.82 -21.51 -4.80
N ASP A 374 5.10 -21.73 -3.69
CA ASP A 374 5.63 -22.44 -2.51
C ASP A 374 6.13 -23.87 -2.84
N ASP A 375 5.40 -24.58 -3.72
CA ASP A 375 5.76 -25.92 -4.19
C ASP A 375 6.86 -25.92 -5.27
N LYS A 376 7.35 -24.75 -5.69
CA LYS A 376 8.32 -24.54 -6.79
C LYS A 376 7.87 -25.13 -8.14
N LYS A 377 6.58 -25.05 -8.45
CA LYS A 377 5.96 -25.57 -9.67
C LYS A 377 5.74 -24.44 -10.69
N ALA A 378 6.79 -24.07 -11.42
CA ALA A 378 6.77 -22.95 -12.37
C ALA A 378 5.64 -23.03 -13.42
N ASP A 379 5.43 -24.19 -14.05
CA ASP A 379 4.39 -24.35 -15.07
C ASP A 379 2.97 -24.17 -14.49
N GLU A 380 2.73 -24.66 -13.27
CA GLU A 380 1.43 -24.50 -12.61
C GLU A 380 1.25 -23.04 -12.16
N ALA A 381 2.30 -22.40 -11.64
CA ALA A 381 2.27 -20.98 -11.29
C ALA A 381 1.93 -20.13 -12.52
N LYS A 382 2.58 -20.40 -13.66
CA LYS A 382 2.26 -19.72 -14.92
C LYS A 382 0.80 -19.89 -15.33
N LYS A 383 0.29 -21.13 -15.28
CA LYS A 383 -1.10 -21.43 -15.62
C LYS A 383 -2.09 -20.68 -14.74
N GLN A 384 -1.85 -20.61 -13.43
CA GLN A 384 -2.71 -19.86 -12.51
C GLN A 384 -2.62 -18.34 -12.75
N SER A 385 -1.41 -17.82 -12.99
CA SER A 385 -1.20 -16.43 -13.38
C SER A 385 -1.99 -16.05 -14.63
N ASP A 386 -1.89 -16.84 -15.70
CA ASP A 386 -2.60 -16.58 -16.96
C ASP A 386 -4.13 -16.58 -16.74
N ALA A 387 -4.64 -17.48 -15.89
CA ALA A 387 -6.06 -17.54 -15.54
C ALA A 387 -6.52 -16.33 -14.71
N ILE A 388 -5.71 -15.85 -13.76
CA ILE A 388 -5.97 -14.63 -12.99
C ILE A 388 -6.09 -13.43 -13.94
N LEU A 389 -5.13 -13.26 -14.86
CA LEU A 389 -5.13 -12.15 -15.82
C LEU A 389 -6.33 -12.22 -16.77
N ALA A 390 -6.73 -13.42 -17.20
CA ALA A 390 -7.93 -13.62 -18.01
C ALA A 390 -9.23 -13.28 -17.24
N ALA A 391 -9.27 -13.48 -15.93
CA ALA A 391 -10.39 -13.05 -15.11
C ALA A 391 -10.47 -11.52 -15.00
N LEU A 392 -9.31 -10.86 -14.79
CA LEU A 392 -9.22 -9.40 -14.70
C LEU A 392 -9.53 -8.69 -16.01
N ALA A 393 -9.23 -9.29 -17.16
CA ALA A 393 -9.53 -8.73 -18.48
C ALA A 393 -11.04 -8.58 -18.79
N LYS A 394 -11.91 -9.06 -17.90
CA LYS A 394 -13.38 -8.93 -18.00
C LYS A 394 -13.94 -7.69 -17.30
N LEU A 395 -13.13 -7.04 -16.47
CA LEU A 395 -13.44 -5.76 -15.81
C LEU A 395 -13.25 -4.61 -16.80
#